data_AF-A0A4Q5NQ53-F1
#
_entry.id   AF-A0A4Q5NQ53-F1
#
_cell.length_a   1.000
_cell.length_b   1.000
_cell.length_c   1.000
_cell.angle_alpha   90.00
_cell.angle_beta   90.00
_cell.angle_gamma   90.00
#
_symmetry.space_group_name_H-M   'P 1'
#
loop_
_entity.id
_entity.type
_entity.pdbx_description
1 polymer ?
#
loop_
_entity_poly.entity_id
_entity_poly.type
_entity_poly.pdbx_seq_one_letter_code
_entity_poly.pdbx_strand_id
1 'polypeptide(L)'
;MPLAEIHVTLKPALFDAQGQTIKKALLQLGHTGVSDVRIGKYITVEVNGDPVTLQSELDQMCRQLLANPVMEDYEITFSGLDAAQFEPVASAQSVETPAAPALAAVLNDETVAVTPGRVVSPASTVAGAPEPVATPGGVTDPFQVDFRSYEAMPTEAKMALRTLALRKYGTWIEGQLKGRNAAWVLCLGQEVLESGPSTDSYPSDQHLLKMGVQHDRVPWVFTRPN
;
A
#
# COMPACT_ATOMS: atom_id res chain seq x y z
N MET A 1 13.66 29.59 16.99
CA MET A 1 12.98 29.54 15.67
C MET A 1 11.69 28.77 15.91
N PRO A 2 10.50 29.27 15.52
CA PRO A 2 9.26 28.56 15.80
C PRO A 2 9.21 27.19 15.10
N LEU A 3 8.78 26.18 15.84
CA LEU A 3 8.53 24.84 15.34
C LEU A 3 7.03 24.73 15.01
N ALA A 4 6.72 24.41 13.77
CA ALA A 4 5.35 24.10 13.34
C ALA A 4 5.15 22.58 13.36
N GLU A 5 4.07 22.14 13.96
CA GLU A 5 3.66 20.75 14.07
C GLU A 5 2.40 20.55 13.23
N ILE A 6 2.47 19.63 12.29
CA ILE A 6 1.43 19.36 11.30
C ILE A 6 0.96 17.92 11.47
N HIS A 7 -0.29 17.76 11.82
CA HIS A 7 -0.96 16.46 11.94
C HIS A 7 -1.81 16.24 10.71
N VAL A 8 -1.50 15.22 9.92
CA VAL A 8 -2.28 14.86 8.71
C VAL A 8 -3.00 13.55 8.97
N THR A 9 -4.31 13.50 8.76
CA THR A 9 -5.12 12.30 8.98
C THR A 9 -6.05 12.06 7.80
N LEU A 10 -6.35 10.78 7.50
CA LEU A 10 -7.38 10.45 6.51
C LEU A 10 -8.74 10.96 6.98
N LYS A 11 -9.49 11.58 6.06
CA LYS A 11 -10.86 12.03 6.33
C LYS A 11 -11.70 10.91 6.96
N PRO A 12 -12.57 11.21 7.94
CA PRO A 12 -13.32 10.19 8.68
C PRO A 12 -14.14 9.24 7.78
N ALA A 13 -14.65 9.75 6.66
CA ALA A 13 -15.44 9.00 5.69
C ALA A 13 -14.63 7.99 4.87
N LEU A 14 -13.30 8.06 4.91
CA LEU A 14 -12.41 7.17 4.15
C LEU A 14 -11.90 6.02 5.00
N PHE A 15 -11.81 4.86 4.35
CA PHE A 15 -11.34 3.62 4.93
C PHE A 15 -9.81 3.59 5.03
N ASP A 16 -9.29 3.36 6.24
CA ASP A 16 -7.87 3.21 6.50
C ASP A 16 -7.48 1.73 6.60
N ALA A 17 -6.95 1.18 5.51
CA ALA A 17 -6.51 -0.21 5.45
C ALA A 17 -5.34 -0.51 6.43
N GLN A 18 -4.48 0.48 6.67
CA GLN A 18 -3.33 0.30 7.56
C GLN A 18 -3.78 0.28 9.02
N GLY A 19 -4.65 1.23 9.41
CA GLY A 19 -5.28 1.27 10.72
C GLY A 19 -6.01 -0.04 11.06
N GLN A 20 -6.76 -0.61 10.12
CA GLN A 20 -7.43 -1.90 10.33
C GLN A 20 -6.46 -3.07 10.52
N THR A 21 -5.31 -3.04 9.87
CA THR A 21 -4.28 -4.07 10.02
C THR A 21 -3.67 -4.00 11.42
N ILE A 22 -3.35 -2.80 11.90
CA ILE A 22 -2.83 -2.59 13.26
C ILE A 22 -3.88 -2.96 14.31
N LYS A 23 -5.15 -2.56 14.12
CA LYS A 23 -6.25 -2.95 15.02
C LYS A 23 -6.34 -4.46 15.18
N LYS A 24 -6.29 -5.22 14.08
CA LYS A 24 -6.31 -6.70 14.12
C LYS A 24 -5.11 -7.25 14.89
N ALA A 25 -3.92 -6.70 14.67
CA ALA A 25 -2.73 -7.10 15.42
C ALA A 25 -2.86 -6.84 16.92
N LEU A 26 -3.36 -5.65 17.31
CA LEU A 26 -3.61 -5.31 18.72
C LEU A 26 -4.63 -6.25 19.37
N LEU A 27 -5.69 -6.62 18.66
CA LEU A 27 -6.68 -7.59 19.15
C LEU A 27 -6.06 -8.99 19.34
N GLN A 28 -5.21 -9.43 18.42
CA GLN A 28 -4.49 -10.71 18.54
C GLN A 28 -3.51 -10.73 19.72
N LEU A 29 -2.94 -9.57 20.06
CA LEU A 29 -2.11 -9.39 21.25
C LEU A 29 -2.90 -9.29 22.57
N GLY A 30 -4.25 -9.38 22.50
CA GLY A 30 -5.12 -9.38 23.68
C GLY A 30 -5.65 -7.99 24.08
N HIS A 31 -5.38 -6.94 23.31
CA HIS A 31 -5.91 -5.59 23.56
C HIS A 31 -7.35 -5.45 23.05
N THR A 32 -8.30 -6.10 23.73
CA THR A 32 -9.72 -6.14 23.33
C THR A 32 -10.48 -4.83 23.48
N GLY A 33 -9.92 -3.85 24.22
CA GLY A 33 -10.52 -2.53 24.41
C GLY A 33 -10.35 -1.56 23.22
N VAL A 34 -9.59 -1.94 22.18
CA VAL A 34 -9.32 -1.07 21.03
C VAL A 34 -10.48 -1.13 20.03
N SER A 35 -11.28 -0.06 19.98
CA SER A 35 -12.46 0.03 19.11
C SER A 35 -12.13 0.41 17.66
N ASP A 36 -11.16 1.29 17.44
CA ASP A 36 -10.71 1.69 16.11
C ASP A 36 -9.25 2.19 16.16
N VAL A 37 -8.56 2.10 15.03
CA VAL A 37 -7.19 2.61 14.88
C VAL A 37 -7.13 3.34 13.55
N ARG A 38 -6.59 4.56 13.58
CA ARG A 38 -6.32 5.36 12.38
C ARG A 38 -4.86 5.75 12.36
N ILE A 39 -4.26 5.73 11.18
CA ILE A 39 -2.89 6.15 10.95
C ILE A 39 -2.90 7.50 10.24
N GLY A 40 -2.03 8.37 10.70
CA GLY A 40 -1.78 9.67 10.12
C GLY A 40 -0.29 9.95 10.01
N LYS A 41 0.04 11.13 9.48
CA LYS A 41 1.41 11.65 9.43
C LYS A 41 1.55 12.72 10.50
N TYR A 42 2.70 12.75 11.16
CA TYR A 42 3.11 13.84 12.02
C TYR A 42 4.36 14.45 11.42
N ILE A 43 4.31 15.75 11.12
CA ILE A 43 5.35 16.46 10.38
C ILE A 43 5.73 17.69 11.19
N THR A 44 7.02 17.84 11.47
CA THR A 44 7.57 19.02 12.13
C THR A 44 8.33 19.87 11.11
N VAL A 45 8.06 21.17 11.09
CA VAL A 45 8.71 22.12 10.18
C VAL A 45 9.30 23.25 11.00
N GLU A 46 10.62 23.40 10.96
CA GLU A 46 11.29 24.58 11.50
C GLU A 46 11.13 25.74 10.53
N VAL A 47 10.54 26.83 11.02
CA VAL A 47 10.22 28.00 10.21
C VAL A 47 10.77 29.27 10.83
N ASN A 48 11.14 30.23 9.99
CA ASN A 48 11.64 31.54 10.41
C ASN A 48 10.62 32.60 10.03
N GLY A 49 10.09 33.33 11.01
CA GLY A 49 9.15 34.43 10.74
C GLY A 49 8.11 34.61 11.83
N ASP A 50 7.18 35.52 11.57
CA ASP A 50 6.02 35.77 12.43
C ASP A 50 4.95 34.69 12.20
N PRO A 51 4.38 34.07 13.25
CA PRO A 51 3.36 33.04 13.14
C PRO A 51 2.17 33.41 12.25
N VAL A 52 1.77 34.69 12.23
CA VAL A 52 0.63 35.17 11.43
C VAL A 52 0.90 35.04 9.93
N THR A 53 2.13 35.33 9.52
CA THR A 53 2.57 35.18 8.11
C THR A 53 2.87 33.72 7.76
N LEU A 54 3.40 32.95 8.70
CA LEU A 54 3.78 31.55 8.49
C LEU A 54 2.57 30.64 8.33
N GLN A 55 1.44 30.95 8.97
CA GLN A 55 0.23 30.14 8.87
C GLN A 55 -0.23 29.97 7.42
N SER A 56 -0.25 31.05 6.63
CA SER A 56 -0.69 30.98 5.23
C SER A 56 0.30 30.23 4.35
N GLU A 57 1.59 30.34 4.64
CA GLU A 57 2.64 29.65 3.89
C GLU A 57 2.61 28.15 4.18
N LEU A 58 2.50 27.77 5.46
CA LEU A 58 2.36 26.36 5.88
C LEU A 58 1.07 25.74 5.35
N ASP A 59 -0.04 26.48 5.30
CA ASP A 59 -1.29 26.01 4.68
C ASP A 59 -1.07 25.70 3.19
N GLN A 60 -0.37 26.57 2.46
CA GLN A 60 -0.03 26.32 1.07
C GLN A 60 0.89 25.09 0.92
N MET A 61 1.92 24.95 1.76
CA MET A 61 2.78 23.76 1.76
C MET A 61 1.99 22.48 2.02
N CYS A 62 1.03 22.52 2.94
CA CYS A 62 0.16 21.39 3.24
C CYS A 62 -0.66 20.99 2.02
N ARG A 63 -1.35 21.94 1.37
CA ARG A 63 -2.20 21.67 0.21
C ARG A 63 -1.44 21.19 -1.02
N GLN A 64 -0.21 21.68 -1.20
CA GLN A 64 0.58 21.38 -2.39
C GLN A 64 1.35 20.06 -2.26
N LEU A 65 1.75 19.69 -1.04
CA LEU A 65 2.68 18.58 -0.85
C LEU A 65 2.38 17.71 0.37
N LEU A 66 2.24 18.32 1.56
CA LEU A 66 2.31 17.53 2.81
C LEU A 66 1.02 16.72 3.06
N ALA A 67 -0.11 17.20 2.55
CA ALA A 67 -1.41 16.55 2.66
C ALA A 67 -2.10 16.47 1.31
N ASN A 68 -2.82 15.38 1.07
CA ASN A 68 -3.72 15.28 -0.08
C ASN A 68 -5.09 15.90 0.27
N PRO A 69 -5.47 17.06 -0.28
CA PRO A 69 -6.69 17.77 0.13
C PRO A 69 -8.00 17.01 -0.20
N VAL A 70 -7.96 16.04 -1.10
CA VAL A 70 -9.12 15.20 -1.42
C VAL A 70 -9.33 14.15 -0.34
N MET A 71 -8.25 13.51 0.13
CA MET A 71 -8.32 12.32 0.99
C MET A 71 -7.98 12.58 2.46
N GLU A 72 -7.21 13.62 2.75
CA GLU A 72 -6.62 13.90 4.04
C GLU A 72 -7.07 15.27 4.55
N ASP A 73 -7.26 15.36 5.86
CA ASP A 73 -7.37 16.61 6.61
C ASP A 73 -6.05 16.86 7.34
N TYR A 74 -5.74 18.11 7.63
CA TYR A 74 -4.58 18.46 8.43
C TYR A 74 -4.86 19.57 9.43
N GLU A 75 -4.10 19.56 10.51
CA GLU A 75 -4.08 20.59 11.54
C GLU A 75 -2.65 21.08 11.72
N ILE A 76 -2.48 22.40 11.83
CA ILE A 76 -1.19 23.06 12.04
C ILE A 76 -1.23 23.70 13.41
N THR A 77 -0.25 23.39 14.23
CA THR A 77 -0.03 24.02 15.53
C THR A 77 1.41 24.53 15.60
N PHE A 78 1.65 25.58 16.39
CA PHE A 78 3.00 26.05 16.65
C PHE A 78 3.36 25.68 18.08
N SER A 79 4.38 24.85 18.26
CA SER A 79 4.91 24.59 19.60
C SER A 79 5.86 25.73 19.95
N GLY A 80 5.60 26.39 21.08
CA GLY A 80 6.49 27.41 21.66
C GLY A 80 7.76 26.82 22.27
N LEU A 81 8.12 25.60 21.89
CA LEU A 81 9.27 24.86 22.36
C LEU A 81 10.38 25.04 21.34
N ASP A 82 11.51 25.62 21.76
CA ASP A 82 12.70 25.66 20.93
C ASP A 82 13.09 24.24 20.51
N ALA A 83 13.43 24.08 19.22
CA ALA A 83 13.71 22.82 18.52
C ALA A 83 14.75 21.88 19.18
N ALA A 84 15.40 22.29 20.26
CA ALA A 84 16.43 21.57 20.99
C ALA A 84 15.96 20.32 21.77
N GLN A 85 14.68 19.94 21.70
CA GLN A 85 14.14 18.76 22.41
C GLN A 85 13.74 17.60 21.48
N PHE A 86 13.80 17.77 20.16
CA PHE A 86 13.61 16.69 19.20
C PHE A 86 14.95 16.06 18.82
N GLU A 87 15.61 15.41 19.78
CA GLU A 87 16.60 14.40 19.44
C GLU A 87 15.83 13.21 18.82
N PRO A 88 16.24 12.67 17.64
CA PRO A 88 15.70 11.40 17.18
C PRO A 88 15.91 10.39 18.30
N VAL A 89 14.95 9.48 18.54
CA VAL A 89 15.12 8.39 19.51
C VAL A 89 16.16 7.41 18.96
N ALA A 90 17.42 7.83 18.95
CA ALA A 90 18.61 7.03 18.74
C ALA A 90 18.97 6.40 20.08
N SER A 91 18.14 5.47 20.50
CA SER A 91 18.47 4.45 21.50
C SER A 91 17.43 3.36 21.38
N ALA A 92 17.70 2.39 20.50
CA ALA A 92 17.16 1.06 20.65
C ALA A 92 17.64 0.52 22.00
N GLN A 93 16.87 0.79 23.05
CA GLN A 93 16.93 -0.04 24.24
C GLN A 93 16.23 -1.35 23.89
N SER A 94 17.00 -2.42 24.01
CA SER A 94 16.62 -3.80 23.78
C SER A 94 15.33 -4.13 24.53
N VAL A 95 14.19 -4.03 23.84
CA VAL A 95 12.98 -4.71 24.28
C VAL A 95 13.22 -6.17 23.91
N GLU A 96 13.50 -6.99 24.91
CA GLU A 96 13.50 -8.44 24.77
C GLU A 96 12.17 -8.86 24.14
N THR A 97 12.27 -9.41 22.92
CA THR A 97 11.17 -10.11 22.26
C THR A 97 10.66 -11.20 23.19
N PRO A 98 9.38 -11.21 23.64
CA PRO A 98 8.85 -12.44 24.20
C PRO A 98 8.76 -13.44 23.06
N ALA A 99 9.47 -14.56 23.23
CA ALA A 99 9.54 -15.65 22.29
C ALA A 99 8.14 -16.06 21.82
N ALA A 100 7.90 -15.97 20.51
CA ALA A 100 6.78 -16.63 19.88
C ALA A 100 6.87 -18.15 20.17
N PRO A 101 5.83 -18.80 20.72
CA PRO A 101 5.87 -20.24 20.88
C PRO A 101 5.76 -20.90 19.50
N ALA A 102 6.74 -21.74 19.19
CA ALA A 102 6.74 -22.61 18.03
C ALA A 102 5.54 -23.56 18.11
N LEU A 103 4.62 -23.47 17.14
CA LEU A 103 3.57 -24.46 16.95
C LEU A 103 4.18 -25.67 16.22
N ALA A 104 4.67 -26.62 17.01
CA ALA A 104 5.07 -27.94 16.56
C ALA A 104 3.83 -28.76 16.18
N ALA A 105 3.97 -29.54 15.10
CA ALA A 105 3.01 -30.49 14.61
C ALA A 105 2.58 -31.50 15.70
N VAL A 106 1.27 -31.71 15.82
CA VAL A 106 0.69 -32.91 16.42
C VAL A 106 -0.22 -33.54 15.37
N LEU A 107 0.27 -34.66 14.83
CA LEU A 107 -0.52 -35.69 14.18
C LEU A 107 -1.50 -36.25 15.21
N ASN A 108 -2.80 -36.21 14.92
CA ASN A 108 -3.76 -37.12 15.52
C ASN A 108 -4.39 -37.97 14.42
N ASP A 109 -3.97 -39.24 14.43
CA ASP A 109 -4.64 -40.38 13.82
C ASP A 109 -5.77 -40.80 14.76
N GLU A 110 -7.03 -40.66 14.34
CA GLU A 110 -8.09 -41.54 14.82
C GLU A 110 -9.11 -41.80 13.70
N THR A 111 -9.28 -43.08 13.43
CA THR A 111 -10.12 -43.74 12.44
C THR A 111 -11.50 -44.02 13.04
N VAL A 112 -12.61 -43.69 12.36
CA VAL A 112 -13.88 -44.45 12.46
C VAL A 112 -14.72 -44.39 11.16
N ALA A 113 -14.81 -45.57 10.52
CA ALA A 113 -15.87 -46.22 9.73
C ALA A 113 -16.97 -45.45 8.92
N VAL A 114 -16.96 -45.71 7.58
CA VAL A 114 -17.96 -46.38 6.69
C VAL A 114 -19.47 -46.21 7.03
N THR A 115 -20.40 -45.80 6.13
CA THR A 115 -21.02 -46.58 5.01
C THR A 115 -21.88 -45.64 4.10
N PRO A 116 -22.30 -46.03 2.86
CA PRO A 116 -22.60 -45.11 1.75
C PRO A 116 -24.11 -44.88 1.48
N GLY A 117 -24.40 -43.84 0.69
CA GLY A 117 -25.72 -43.57 0.11
C GLY A 117 -25.62 -42.80 -1.20
N ARG A 118 -25.88 -43.50 -2.31
CA ARG A 118 -25.93 -43.03 -3.70
C ARG A 118 -27.32 -42.47 -4.01
N VAL A 119 -27.42 -41.28 -4.62
CA VAL A 119 -28.48 -40.95 -5.60
C VAL A 119 -27.88 -40.09 -6.71
N VAL A 120 -28.30 -40.39 -7.94
CA VAL A 120 -27.73 -39.93 -9.22
C VAL A 120 -28.73 -39.01 -9.94
N SER A 121 -28.17 -38.04 -10.69
CA SER A 121 -28.69 -37.42 -11.93
C SER A 121 -29.74 -36.28 -11.87
N PRO A 122 -29.88 -35.46 -12.94
CA PRO A 122 -28.96 -35.18 -14.07
C PRO A 122 -28.69 -33.67 -14.32
N ALA A 123 -27.75 -33.44 -15.23
CA ALA A 123 -27.27 -32.17 -15.75
C ALA A 123 -28.34 -31.30 -16.46
N SER A 124 -28.13 -29.98 -16.42
CA SER A 124 -28.49 -29.08 -17.51
C SER A 124 -27.39 -28.04 -17.71
N THR A 125 -26.83 -28.10 -18.91
CA THR A 125 -25.88 -27.19 -19.54
C THR A 125 -26.44 -25.78 -19.65
N VAL A 126 -25.67 -24.78 -19.22
CA VAL A 126 -25.66 -23.46 -19.88
C VAL A 126 -24.20 -23.03 -20.01
N ALA A 127 -23.79 -22.80 -21.26
CA ALA A 127 -22.50 -22.26 -21.64
C ALA A 127 -22.28 -20.87 -21.01
N GLY A 128 -21.10 -20.62 -20.44
CA GLY A 128 -20.79 -19.29 -19.91
C GLY A 128 -19.38 -19.17 -19.34
N ALA A 129 -18.54 -18.44 -20.09
CA ALA A 129 -17.28 -17.76 -19.70
C ALA A 129 -16.12 -18.63 -19.14
N PRO A 130 -14.86 -18.32 -19.49
CA PRO A 130 -13.72 -18.93 -18.81
C PRO A 130 -13.74 -18.58 -17.32
N GLU A 131 -13.60 -19.59 -16.47
CA GLU A 131 -13.58 -19.46 -15.01
C GLU A 131 -12.49 -18.47 -14.55
N PRO A 132 -12.73 -17.69 -13.49
CA PRO A 132 -11.71 -16.82 -12.94
C PRO A 132 -10.60 -17.68 -12.32
N VAL A 133 -9.42 -17.66 -12.95
CA VAL A 133 -8.18 -18.22 -12.39
C VAL A 133 -8.01 -17.65 -10.98
N ALA A 134 -8.05 -18.53 -9.98
CA ALA A 134 -7.78 -18.17 -8.60
C ALA A 134 -6.39 -17.53 -8.50
N THR A 135 -6.33 -16.25 -8.11
CA THR A 135 -5.07 -15.52 -8.00
C THR A 135 -4.25 -16.12 -6.85
N PRO A 136 -2.98 -16.54 -7.07
CA PRO A 136 -2.16 -17.05 -5.99
C PRO A 136 -1.98 -15.98 -4.91
N GLY A 137 -2.30 -16.30 -3.65
CA GLY A 137 -2.00 -15.47 -2.48
C GLY A 137 -3.06 -14.46 -2.03
N GLY A 138 -4.27 -14.44 -2.60
CA GLY A 138 -5.36 -13.58 -2.11
C GLY A 138 -5.12 -12.07 -2.33
N VAL A 139 -4.19 -11.70 -3.21
CA VAL A 139 -3.91 -10.31 -3.56
C VAL A 139 -5.08 -9.72 -4.34
N THR A 140 -5.80 -8.78 -3.74
CA THR A 140 -6.97 -8.10 -4.33
C THR A 140 -6.61 -6.81 -5.08
N ASP A 141 -5.40 -6.29 -4.84
CA ASP A 141 -4.91 -5.07 -5.47
C ASP A 141 -3.43 -5.19 -5.92
N PRO A 142 -3.16 -5.22 -7.24
CA PRO A 142 -1.79 -5.35 -7.75
C PRO A 142 -0.90 -4.14 -7.46
N PHE A 143 -1.48 -2.98 -7.15
CA PHE A 143 -0.74 -1.75 -6.81
C PHE A 143 -0.40 -1.63 -5.33
N GLN A 144 -0.85 -2.58 -4.50
CA GLN A 144 -0.53 -2.64 -3.06
C GLN A 144 0.45 -3.76 -2.71
N VAL A 145 0.99 -4.46 -3.71
CA VAL A 145 2.01 -5.50 -3.49
C VAL A 145 3.35 -4.82 -3.17
N ASP A 146 4.00 -5.27 -2.10
CA ASP A 146 5.35 -4.86 -1.74
C ASP A 146 6.39 -5.47 -2.68
N PHE A 147 7.51 -4.77 -2.87
CA PHE A 147 8.49 -5.17 -3.87
C PHE A 147 9.15 -6.51 -3.53
N ARG A 148 9.43 -6.77 -2.25
CA ARG A 148 10.09 -8.01 -1.81
C ARG A 148 9.22 -9.24 -2.03
N SER A 149 7.94 -9.15 -1.69
CA SER A 149 6.99 -10.24 -1.94
C SER A 149 6.82 -10.48 -3.43
N TYR A 150 6.72 -9.40 -4.22
CA TYR A 150 6.66 -9.52 -5.68
C TYR A 150 7.89 -10.21 -6.25
N GLU A 151 9.10 -9.84 -5.81
CA GLU A 151 10.35 -10.45 -6.29
C GLU A 151 10.40 -11.95 -6.00
N ALA A 152 9.95 -12.38 -4.81
CA ALA A 152 9.89 -13.77 -4.39
C ALA A 152 8.79 -14.60 -5.09
N MET A 153 7.85 -13.99 -5.82
CA MET A 153 6.78 -14.71 -6.50
C MET A 153 7.27 -15.50 -7.73
N PRO A 154 6.67 -16.67 -8.01
CA PRO A 154 6.93 -17.38 -9.25
C PRO A 154 6.42 -16.57 -10.46
N THR A 155 7.01 -16.82 -11.63
CA THR A 155 6.70 -16.10 -12.87
C THR A 155 5.21 -16.10 -13.19
N GLU A 156 4.51 -17.22 -12.98
CA GLU A 156 3.08 -17.34 -13.21
C GLU A 156 2.25 -16.37 -12.34
N ALA A 157 2.63 -16.21 -11.07
CA ALA A 157 1.97 -15.27 -10.16
C ALA A 157 2.25 -13.80 -10.54
N LYS A 158 3.48 -13.48 -10.97
CA LYS A 158 3.82 -12.15 -11.51
C LYS A 158 3.00 -11.82 -12.76
N MET A 159 2.83 -12.79 -13.65
CA MET A 159 1.97 -12.65 -14.85
C MET A 159 0.50 -12.46 -14.47
N ALA A 160 -0.01 -13.23 -13.52
CA ALA A 160 -1.39 -13.07 -13.03
C ALA A 160 -1.63 -11.67 -12.42
N LEU A 161 -0.69 -11.15 -11.64
CA LEU A 161 -0.76 -9.78 -11.11
C LEU A 161 -0.75 -8.72 -12.20
N ARG A 162 0.08 -8.89 -13.24
CA ARG A 162 0.09 -7.96 -14.39
C ARG A 162 -1.26 -7.95 -15.11
N THR A 163 -1.85 -9.13 -15.33
CA THR A 163 -3.18 -9.27 -15.92
C THR A 163 -4.25 -8.61 -15.04
N LEU A 164 -4.17 -8.79 -13.72
CA LEU A 164 -5.08 -8.15 -12.77
C LEU A 164 -4.94 -6.61 -12.81
N ALA A 165 -3.72 -6.09 -12.92
CA ALA A 165 -3.45 -4.66 -13.00
C ALA A 165 -4.08 -4.04 -14.25
N LEU A 166 -3.90 -4.66 -15.41
CA LEU A 166 -4.52 -4.22 -16.65
C LEU A 166 -6.05 -4.30 -16.59
N ARG A 167 -6.61 -5.35 -15.99
CA ARG A 167 -8.06 -5.51 -15.82
C ARG A 167 -8.67 -4.44 -14.91
N LYS A 168 -8.01 -4.13 -13.78
CA LYS A 168 -8.53 -3.23 -12.75
C LYS A 168 -8.28 -1.75 -13.10
N TYR A 169 -7.14 -1.45 -13.69
CA TYR A 169 -6.68 -0.07 -13.95
C TYR A 169 -6.54 0.29 -15.42
N GLY A 170 -6.94 -0.58 -16.35
CA GLY A 170 -6.75 -0.37 -17.79
C GLY A 170 -7.23 0.98 -18.31
N THR A 171 -8.41 1.43 -17.90
CA THR A 171 -8.95 2.74 -18.29
C THR A 171 -8.11 3.91 -17.79
N TRP A 172 -7.58 3.81 -16.56
CA TRP A 172 -6.67 4.80 -15.99
C TRP A 172 -5.30 4.79 -16.71
N ILE A 173 -4.73 3.60 -16.94
CA ILE A 173 -3.46 3.41 -17.65
C ILE A 173 -3.54 4.01 -19.05
N GLU A 174 -4.61 3.71 -19.80
CA GLU A 174 -4.86 4.30 -21.12
C GLU A 174 -4.99 5.81 -21.07
N GLY A 175 -5.68 6.34 -20.05
CA GLY A 175 -5.80 7.78 -19.82
C GLY A 175 -4.44 8.45 -19.63
N GLN A 176 -3.54 7.84 -18.85
CA GLN A 176 -2.19 8.35 -18.65
C GLN A 176 -1.35 8.30 -19.93
N LEU A 177 -1.39 7.19 -20.66
CA LEU A 177 -0.67 7.03 -21.94
C LEU A 177 -1.15 8.05 -22.99
N LYS A 178 -2.47 8.23 -23.13
CA LYS A 178 -3.06 9.20 -24.06
C LYS A 178 -2.77 10.64 -23.63
N GLY A 179 -3.01 10.97 -22.36
CA GLY A 179 -2.84 12.34 -21.83
C GLY A 179 -1.40 12.84 -21.89
N ARG A 180 -0.42 11.93 -21.79
CA ARG A 180 1.01 12.25 -21.86
C ARG A 180 1.60 12.07 -23.26
N ASN A 181 0.79 11.66 -24.25
CA ASN A 181 1.24 11.23 -25.57
C ASN A 181 2.45 10.27 -25.50
N ALA A 182 2.38 9.31 -24.59
CA ALA A 182 3.49 8.42 -24.26
C ALA A 182 3.27 7.01 -24.85
N ALA A 183 4.36 6.37 -25.27
CA ALA A 183 4.38 4.95 -25.63
C ALA A 183 4.38 4.06 -24.39
N TRP A 184 4.92 4.54 -23.27
CA TRP A 184 4.93 3.83 -22.00
C TRP A 184 4.81 4.78 -20.80
N VAL A 185 4.33 4.24 -19.68
CA VAL A 185 4.29 4.89 -18.36
C VAL A 185 4.88 3.94 -17.32
N LEU A 186 5.75 4.47 -16.46
CA LEU A 186 6.24 3.83 -15.25
C LEU A 186 5.49 4.40 -14.06
N CYS A 187 4.89 3.53 -13.26
CA CYS A 187 4.11 3.91 -12.11
C CYS A 187 4.47 3.09 -10.87
N LEU A 188 4.39 3.75 -9.71
CA LEU A 188 4.42 3.11 -8.39
C LEU A 188 3.01 3.24 -7.78
N GLY A 189 2.25 2.15 -7.88
CA GLY A 189 0.82 2.18 -7.62
C GLY A 189 0.08 3.05 -8.65
N GLN A 190 -0.82 3.94 -8.19
CA GLN A 190 -1.61 4.82 -9.06
C GLN A 190 -0.93 6.17 -9.36
N GLU A 191 0.39 6.26 -9.18
CA GLU A 191 1.17 7.46 -9.47
C GLU A 191 2.13 7.19 -10.63
N VAL A 192 2.08 8.00 -11.68
CA VAL A 192 3.00 7.92 -12.82
C VAL A 192 4.22 8.77 -12.53
N LEU A 193 5.38 8.13 -12.47
CA LEU A 193 6.66 8.77 -12.17
C LEU A 193 7.40 9.18 -13.44
N GLU A 194 7.44 8.27 -14.42
CA GLU A 194 8.12 8.49 -15.68
C GLU A 194 7.26 8.03 -16.85
N SER A 195 7.49 8.62 -18.02
CA SER A 195 6.83 8.25 -19.26
C SER A 195 7.72 8.62 -20.43
N GLY A 196 7.70 7.84 -21.50
CA GLY A 196 8.52 8.09 -22.68
C GLY A 196 7.74 7.97 -23.98
N PRO A 197 8.20 8.66 -25.05
CA PRO A 197 7.52 8.70 -26.35
C PRO A 197 7.77 7.45 -27.20
N SER A 198 8.81 6.67 -26.90
CA SER A 198 9.19 5.44 -27.62
C SER A 198 9.59 4.35 -26.63
N THR A 199 9.40 3.08 -27.03
CA THR A 199 9.93 1.91 -26.32
C THR A 199 11.45 1.91 -26.22
N ASP A 200 12.17 2.64 -27.07
CA ASP A 200 13.64 2.75 -26.98
C ASP A 200 14.12 3.52 -25.74
N SER A 201 13.21 4.27 -25.12
CA SER A 201 13.46 5.04 -23.90
C SER A 201 13.07 4.29 -22.62
N TYR A 202 12.89 2.97 -22.69
CA TYR A 202 12.42 2.18 -21.55
C TYR A 202 13.37 2.29 -20.34
N PRO A 203 12.83 2.34 -19.11
CA PRO A 203 13.65 2.29 -17.92
C PRO A 203 14.42 0.96 -17.87
N SER A 204 15.69 1.02 -17.47
CA SER A 204 16.53 -0.17 -17.34
C SER A 204 16.10 -1.04 -16.15
N ASP A 205 16.38 -2.34 -16.20
CA ASP A 205 16.07 -3.26 -15.10
C ASP A 205 16.74 -2.84 -13.78
N GLN A 206 17.96 -2.29 -13.84
CA GLN A 206 18.66 -1.76 -12.67
C GLN A 206 17.93 -0.54 -12.07
N HIS A 207 17.36 0.32 -12.91
CA HIS A 207 16.57 1.46 -12.46
C HIS A 207 15.27 1.01 -11.77
N LEU A 208 14.56 0.06 -12.39
CA LEU A 208 13.36 -0.54 -11.81
C LEU A 208 13.65 -1.22 -10.47
N LEU A 209 14.73 -2.01 -10.38
CA LEU A 209 15.13 -2.66 -9.15
C LEU A 209 15.44 -1.63 -8.05
N LYS A 210 16.21 -0.59 -8.38
CA LYS A 210 16.55 0.48 -7.43
C LYS A 210 15.29 1.17 -6.90
N MET A 211 14.35 1.49 -7.78
CA MET A 211 13.07 2.10 -7.40
C MET A 211 12.23 1.16 -6.53
N GLY A 212 12.14 -0.11 -6.91
CA GLY A 212 11.39 -1.11 -6.15
C GLY A 212 11.91 -1.26 -4.72
N VAL A 213 13.24 -1.32 -4.56
CA VAL A 213 13.89 -1.41 -3.25
C VAL A 213 13.71 -0.12 -2.46
N GLN A 214 13.86 1.05 -3.09
CA GLN A 214 13.79 2.35 -2.42
C GLN A 214 12.39 2.67 -1.89
N HIS A 215 11.35 2.29 -2.65
CA HIS A 215 9.96 2.63 -2.32
C HIS A 215 9.16 1.46 -1.73
N ASP A 216 9.76 0.27 -1.66
CA ASP A 216 9.13 -1.00 -1.26
C ASP A 216 7.80 -1.28 -1.98
N ARG A 217 7.72 -0.92 -3.26
CA ARG A 217 6.54 -1.10 -4.11
C ARG A 217 6.94 -1.59 -5.49
N VAL A 218 6.06 -2.35 -6.12
CA VAL A 218 6.30 -2.87 -7.47
C VAL A 218 6.30 -1.73 -8.49
N PRO A 219 7.42 -1.51 -9.22
CA PRO A 219 7.46 -0.60 -10.36
C PRO A 219 6.76 -1.24 -11.55
N TRP A 220 5.65 -0.62 -11.96
CA TRP A 220 4.85 -1.09 -13.07
C TRP A 220 5.14 -0.28 -14.31
N VAL A 221 5.64 -0.95 -15.35
CA VAL A 221 5.73 -0.35 -16.68
C VAL A 221 4.62 -0.89 -17.58
N PHE A 222 3.78 0.03 -18.05
CA PHE A 222 2.71 -0.24 -18.99
C PHE A 222 2.98 0.46 -20.30
N THR A 223 2.74 -0.26 -21.40
CA THR A 223 2.92 0.25 -22.76
C THR A 223 1.56 0.43 -23.41
N ARG A 224 1.52 1.29 -24.43
CA ARG A 224 0.36 1.36 -25.32
C ARG A 224 0.16 0.00 -25.98
N PRO A 225 -1.07 -0.54 -26.05
CA PRO A 225 -1.34 -1.68 -26.91
C PRO A 225 -1.05 -1.26 -28.36
N ASN A 226 -0.23 -2.05 -29.05
CA ASN A 226 -0.01 -1.92 -30.49
C ASN A 226 -1.28 -2.22 -31.28
#